data_AF-A0A258EZ15-F1
#
_entry.id   AF-A0A258EZ15-F1
#
_cell.length_a   1.000
_cell.length_b   1.000
_cell.length_c   1.000
_cell.angle_alpha   90.00
_cell.angle_beta   90.00
_cell.angle_gamma   90.00
#
_symmetry.space_group_name_H-M   'P 1'
#
loop_
_entity.id
_entity.type
_entity.pdbx_description
1 polymer ?
#
loop_
_entity_poly.entity_id
_entity_poly.type
_entity_poly.pdbx_seq_one_letter_code
_entity_poly.pdbx_strand_id
1 'polypeptide(L)'
;MNEVAGRKGRSGGGASRRAERTAVSFESARFIQRNIPNFEILNEEALQIIEWNADTVLEEIGVTFVENPAALELWRKAGADVKGERVHIPRGLARKLCATAPSSFTQHARNAERNVDIGGRNLVLAPVYGPPFVRDMEGGRRYATLEDFRNFVKLGYMSKWLHHSGGTVCEPTDVPVNKRHLDMLLAHMTLSDKPYMGSVTEPSRAEDSVAMSKILFGDDFVDRNTVMTSL
;
A
#
# COMPACT_ATOMS: atom_id res chain seq x y z
N MET A 1 40.86 -47.97 13.82
CA MET A 1 40.67 -46.88 14.81
C MET A 1 39.71 -45.89 14.20
N ASN A 2 38.60 -45.63 14.88
CA ASN A 2 37.44 -44.86 14.41
C ASN A 2 37.76 -43.36 14.25
N GLU A 3 37.43 -42.79 13.09
CA GLU A 3 37.25 -41.34 12.95
C GLU A 3 35.81 -40.95 13.26
N VAL A 4 35.66 -39.98 14.16
CA VAL A 4 34.40 -39.53 14.74
C VAL A 4 33.73 -38.54 13.78
N ALA A 5 32.56 -38.90 13.26
CA ALA A 5 31.69 -38.00 12.51
C ALA A 5 31.19 -36.86 13.42
N GLY A 6 31.58 -35.62 13.10
CA GLY A 6 31.12 -34.42 13.77
C GLY A 6 29.62 -34.20 13.56
N ARG A 7 28.84 -34.29 14.65
CA ARG A 7 27.42 -33.94 14.70
C ARG A 7 27.26 -32.42 14.43
N LYS A 8 26.71 -32.05 13.28
CA LYS A 8 26.15 -30.70 13.03
C LYS A 8 24.95 -30.50 13.98
N GLY A 9 25.15 -29.71 15.03
CA GLY A 9 24.10 -29.32 15.97
C GLY A 9 23.06 -28.43 15.30
N ARG A 10 21.78 -28.85 15.32
CA ARG A 10 20.62 -28.01 14.98
C ARG A 10 20.43 -26.95 16.07
N SER A 11 21.05 -25.78 15.94
CA SER A 11 21.01 -24.71 16.94
C SER A 11 19.88 -23.68 16.77
N GLY A 12 19.08 -23.75 15.70
CA GLY A 12 18.09 -22.69 15.39
C GLY A 12 16.78 -22.70 16.20
N GLY A 13 16.27 -23.87 16.59
CA GLY A 13 14.90 -23.99 17.11
C GLY A 13 14.68 -23.48 18.53
N GLY A 14 15.73 -23.40 19.35
CA GLY A 14 15.63 -22.89 20.73
C GLY A 14 15.66 -21.36 20.82
N ALA A 15 16.37 -20.72 19.89
CA ALA A 15 16.43 -19.26 19.80
C ALA A 15 15.14 -18.67 19.23
N SER A 16 14.57 -19.29 18.18
CA SER A 16 13.31 -18.85 17.59
C SER A 16 12.13 -18.94 18.57
N ARG A 17 12.01 -20.07 19.29
CA ARG A 17 10.94 -20.25 20.30
C ARG A 17 11.07 -19.30 21.50
N ARG A 18 12.30 -18.93 21.88
CA ARG A 18 12.52 -17.91 22.92
C ARG A 18 12.11 -16.53 22.41
N ALA A 19 12.51 -16.18 21.20
CA ALA A 19 12.11 -14.92 20.56
C ALA A 19 10.59 -14.79 20.44
N GLU A 20 9.89 -15.86 20.03
CA GLU A 20 8.41 -15.90 19.98
C GLU A 20 7.78 -15.67 21.35
N ARG A 21 8.31 -16.28 22.42
CA ARG A 21 7.76 -16.13 23.78
C ARG A 21 8.02 -14.77 24.42
N THR A 22 9.08 -14.07 24.00
CA THR A 22 9.41 -12.72 24.47
C THR A 22 8.90 -11.61 23.55
N ALA A 23 8.35 -11.97 22.38
CA ALA A 23 7.85 -11.00 21.43
C ALA A 23 6.65 -10.25 22.01
N VAL A 24 6.69 -8.93 21.95
CA VAL A 24 5.55 -8.08 22.31
C VAL A 24 4.46 -8.28 21.26
N SER A 25 3.38 -8.95 21.64
CA SER A 25 2.20 -9.16 20.80
C SER A 25 1.09 -8.24 21.25
N PHE A 26 0.55 -7.44 20.33
CA PHE A 26 -0.64 -6.62 20.58
C PHE A 26 -1.88 -7.29 19.97
N GLU A 27 -3.01 -7.19 20.67
CA GLU A 27 -4.30 -7.53 20.10
C GLU A 27 -4.64 -6.51 19.00
N SER A 28 -4.83 -6.98 17.77
CA SER A 28 -5.36 -6.16 16.67
C SER A 28 -6.66 -6.79 16.22
N ALA A 29 -7.69 -5.97 16.05
CA ALA A 29 -8.93 -6.42 15.46
C ALA A 29 -8.70 -6.80 14.00
N ARG A 30 -9.53 -7.72 13.50
CA ARG A 30 -9.70 -7.93 12.07
C ARG A 30 -10.33 -6.68 11.45
N PHE A 31 -10.09 -6.44 10.17
CA PHE A 31 -10.81 -5.42 9.41
C PHE A 31 -12.33 -5.54 9.58
N ILE A 32 -13.01 -4.40 9.47
CA ILE A 32 -14.44 -4.31 9.76
C ILE A 32 -15.23 -4.90 8.59
N GLN A 33 -16.13 -5.84 8.89
CA GLN A 33 -17.16 -6.28 7.94
C GLN A 33 -18.47 -5.60 8.32
N ARG A 34 -18.92 -4.66 7.49
CA ARG A 34 -20.08 -3.82 7.82
C ARG A 34 -21.37 -4.65 7.83
N ASN A 35 -22.08 -4.67 8.94
CA ASN A 35 -23.43 -5.26 9.04
C ASN A 35 -24.57 -4.27 8.76
N ILE A 36 -24.24 -3.04 8.36
CA ILE A 36 -25.19 -2.00 7.97
C ILE A 36 -25.12 -1.77 6.45
N PRO A 37 -26.21 -1.33 5.79
CA PRO A 37 -26.19 -0.96 4.39
C PRO A 37 -25.32 0.29 4.14
N ASN A 38 -25.01 0.56 2.87
CA ASN A 38 -24.48 1.87 2.48
C ASN A 38 -25.56 2.93 2.69
N PHE A 39 -25.13 4.14 3.06
CA PHE A 39 -26.02 5.29 3.05
C PHE A 39 -25.97 5.93 1.66
N GLU A 40 -27.06 5.80 0.90
CA GLU A 40 -27.15 6.28 -0.48
C GLU A 40 -27.83 7.65 -0.51
N ILE A 41 -27.12 8.66 -1.02
CA ILE A 41 -27.59 10.05 -1.10
C ILE A 41 -28.16 10.37 -2.50
N LEU A 42 -27.68 9.66 -3.53
CA LEU A 42 -28.06 9.85 -4.92
C LEU A 42 -29.03 8.77 -5.37
N ASN A 43 -30.03 9.15 -6.15
CA ASN A 43 -30.91 8.20 -6.83
C ASN A 43 -30.28 7.74 -8.17
N GLU A 44 -30.90 6.75 -8.81
CA GLU A 44 -30.41 6.16 -10.07
C GLU A 44 -30.26 7.19 -11.20
N GLU A 45 -31.23 8.09 -11.35
CA GLU A 45 -31.18 9.15 -12.36
C GLU A 45 -29.98 10.08 -12.15
N ALA A 46 -29.71 10.50 -10.92
CA ALA A 46 -28.56 11.35 -10.60
C ALA A 46 -27.23 10.63 -10.84
N LEU A 47 -27.14 9.33 -10.54
CA LEU A 47 -25.96 8.51 -10.85
C LEU A 47 -25.72 8.46 -12.36
N GLN A 48 -26.75 8.17 -13.16
CA GLN A 48 -26.64 8.12 -14.62
C GLN A 48 -26.21 9.47 -15.22
N ILE A 49 -26.71 10.59 -14.70
CA ILE A 49 -26.28 11.94 -15.12
C ILE A 49 -24.79 12.16 -14.82
N ILE A 50 -24.32 11.77 -13.63
CA ILE A 50 -22.90 11.91 -13.26
C ILE A 50 -22.03 11.04 -14.16
N GLU A 51 -22.40 9.78 -14.38
CA GLU A 51 -21.64 8.85 -15.22
C GLU A 51 -21.59 9.34 -16.68
N TRP A 52 -22.72 9.79 -17.23
CA TRP A 52 -22.78 10.35 -18.58
C TRP A 52 -21.88 11.58 -18.73
N ASN A 53 -21.90 12.49 -17.75
CA ASN A 53 -21.09 13.70 -17.78
C ASN A 53 -19.60 13.41 -17.55
N ALA A 54 -19.25 12.41 -16.74
CA ALA A 54 -17.87 11.95 -16.59
C ALA A 54 -17.33 11.43 -17.93
N ASP A 55 -18.11 10.62 -18.65
CA ASP A 55 -17.77 10.17 -20.00
C ASP A 55 -17.64 11.35 -20.99
N THR A 56 -18.50 12.38 -20.88
CA THR A 56 -18.36 13.62 -21.68
C THR A 56 -17.02 14.31 -21.43
N VAL A 57 -16.62 14.46 -20.17
CA VAL A 57 -15.34 15.09 -19.81
C VAL A 57 -14.17 14.28 -20.36
N LEU A 58 -14.21 12.95 -20.22
CA LEU A 58 -13.15 12.06 -20.71
C LEU A 58 -13.02 12.10 -22.25
N GLU A 59 -14.14 12.18 -22.96
CA GLU A 59 -14.16 12.21 -24.44
C GLU A 59 -13.82 13.59 -25.01
N GLU A 60 -14.47 14.66 -24.54
CA GLU A 60 -14.37 15.99 -25.15
C GLU A 60 -13.18 16.80 -24.61
N ILE A 61 -12.87 16.67 -23.32
CA ILE A 61 -11.78 17.42 -22.66
C ILE A 61 -10.52 16.56 -22.56
N GLY A 62 -10.66 15.31 -22.15
CA GLY A 62 -9.57 14.35 -21.97
C GLY A 62 -8.71 14.58 -20.73
N VAL A 63 -7.71 13.72 -20.55
CA VAL A 63 -6.77 13.71 -19.42
C VAL A 63 -5.33 13.82 -19.93
N THR A 64 -4.52 14.70 -19.32
CA THR A 64 -3.11 14.84 -19.72
C THR A 64 -2.23 13.80 -19.02
N PHE A 65 -1.47 13.03 -19.79
CA PHE A 65 -0.43 12.12 -19.30
C PHE A 65 0.94 12.74 -19.61
N VAL A 66 1.39 13.61 -18.70
CA VAL A 66 2.60 14.44 -18.86
C VAL A 66 3.87 13.59 -18.86
N GLU A 67 4.77 13.84 -19.82
CA GLU A 67 6.10 13.24 -19.92
C GLU A 67 6.11 11.70 -19.87
N ASN A 68 5.02 11.05 -20.31
CA ASN A 68 4.87 9.60 -20.23
C ASN A 68 4.51 8.98 -21.60
N PRO A 69 5.48 8.89 -22.53
CA PRO A 69 5.24 8.34 -23.87
C PRO A 69 4.76 6.89 -23.84
N ALA A 70 5.16 6.10 -22.85
CA ALA A 70 4.71 4.72 -22.68
C ALA A 70 3.21 4.63 -22.37
N ALA A 71 2.71 5.46 -21.46
CA ALA A 71 1.28 5.54 -21.16
C ALA A 71 0.47 6.03 -22.37
N LEU A 72 0.98 7.04 -23.08
CA LEU A 72 0.35 7.56 -24.30
C LEU A 72 0.21 6.46 -25.38
N GLU A 73 1.22 5.60 -25.54
CA GLU A 73 1.16 4.49 -26.49
C GLU A 73 0.17 3.39 -26.06
N LEU A 74 0.10 3.07 -24.76
CA LEU A 74 -0.90 2.15 -24.23
C LEU A 74 -2.33 2.64 -24.51
N TRP A 75 -2.57 3.95 -24.37
CA TRP A 75 -3.87 4.55 -24.69
C TRP A 75 -4.23 4.48 -26.17
N ARG A 76 -3.27 4.73 -27.08
CA ARG A 76 -3.49 4.55 -28.53
C ARG A 76 -3.89 3.12 -28.85
N LYS A 77 -3.15 2.14 -28.30
CA LYS A 77 -3.46 0.71 -28.49
C LYS A 77 -4.82 0.31 -27.93
N ALA A 78 -5.25 0.95 -26.84
CA ALA A 78 -6.58 0.76 -26.26
C ALA A 78 -7.70 1.42 -27.08
N GLY A 79 -7.38 2.26 -28.07
CA GLY A 79 -8.34 2.93 -28.94
C GLY A 79 -8.73 4.34 -28.50
N ALA A 80 -7.96 4.98 -27.63
CA ALA A 80 -8.15 6.39 -27.28
C ALA A 80 -7.54 7.32 -28.34
N ASP A 81 -8.12 8.51 -28.50
CA ASP A 81 -7.61 9.57 -29.37
C ASP A 81 -6.59 10.42 -28.60
N VAL A 82 -5.33 10.42 -29.03
CA VAL A 82 -4.25 11.07 -28.28
C VAL A 82 -3.65 12.23 -29.07
N LYS A 83 -3.77 13.43 -28.50
CA LYS A 83 -3.35 14.71 -29.09
C LYS A 83 -2.22 15.31 -28.26
N GLY A 84 -0.98 15.15 -28.73
CA GLY A 84 0.20 15.45 -27.91
C GLY A 84 0.22 14.56 -26.67
N GLU A 85 0.13 15.17 -25.49
CA GLU A 85 0.05 14.49 -24.19
C GLU A 85 -1.38 14.38 -23.63
N ARG A 86 -2.38 14.90 -24.35
CA ARG A 86 -3.80 14.81 -23.94
C ARG A 86 -4.44 13.56 -24.53
N VAL A 87 -5.02 12.72 -23.69
CA VAL A 87 -5.76 11.51 -24.05
C VAL A 87 -7.25 11.78 -23.95
N HIS A 88 -7.95 11.72 -25.08
CA HIS A 88 -9.41 11.72 -25.17
C HIS A 88 -9.89 10.27 -25.18
N ILE A 89 -10.65 9.87 -24.17
CA ILE A 89 -11.08 8.50 -23.95
C ILE A 89 -12.53 8.36 -24.46
N PRO A 90 -12.80 7.58 -25.52
CA PRO A 90 -14.15 7.37 -26.03
C PRO A 90 -15.09 6.84 -24.96
N ARG A 91 -16.36 7.22 -25.04
CA ARG A 91 -17.38 6.77 -24.07
C ARG A 91 -17.40 5.26 -23.94
N GLY A 92 -17.52 4.78 -22.70
CA GLY A 92 -17.51 3.36 -22.39
C GLY A 92 -16.14 2.66 -22.49
N LEU A 93 -15.09 3.25 -23.09
CA LEU A 93 -13.77 2.63 -23.14
C LEU A 93 -13.18 2.45 -21.73
N ALA A 94 -13.25 3.49 -20.89
CA ALA A 94 -12.80 3.41 -19.51
C ALA A 94 -13.52 2.28 -18.74
N ARG A 95 -14.85 2.23 -18.84
CA ARG A 95 -15.66 1.17 -18.20
C ARG A 95 -15.29 -0.23 -18.72
N LYS A 96 -15.06 -0.37 -20.02
CA LYS A 96 -14.63 -1.65 -20.64
C LYS A 96 -13.29 -2.11 -20.09
N LEU A 97 -12.31 -1.22 -19.94
CA LEU A 97 -11.00 -1.55 -19.38
C LEU A 97 -11.11 -1.96 -17.90
N CYS A 98 -11.94 -1.23 -17.12
CA CYS A 98 -12.20 -1.54 -15.71
C CYS A 98 -12.89 -2.89 -15.48
N ALA A 99 -13.55 -3.48 -16.47
CA ALA A 99 -14.24 -4.77 -16.33
C ALA A 99 -13.30 -5.95 -15.98
N THR A 100 -11.99 -5.78 -16.19
CA THR A 100 -10.96 -6.77 -15.80
C THR A 100 -10.45 -6.59 -14.38
N ALA A 101 -10.78 -5.47 -13.72
CA ALA A 101 -10.34 -5.21 -12.35
C ALA A 101 -11.14 -6.07 -11.35
N PRO A 102 -10.47 -6.67 -10.33
CA PRO A 102 -11.17 -7.44 -9.31
C PRO A 102 -12.04 -6.53 -8.44
N SER A 103 -13.28 -6.94 -8.15
CA SER A 103 -14.17 -6.22 -7.22
C SER A 103 -13.75 -6.34 -5.76
N SER A 104 -12.89 -7.32 -5.45
CA SER A 104 -12.20 -7.47 -4.17
C SER A 104 -10.92 -8.26 -4.31
N PHE A 105 -9.93 -7.99 -3.46
CA PHE A 105 -8.70 -8.77 -3.36
C PHE A 105 -8.15 -8.76 -1.92
N THR A 106 -7.34 -9.76 -1.58
CA THR A 106 -6.62 -9.80 -0.30
C THR A 106 -5.29 -9.08 -0.44
N GLN A 107 -5.02 -8.11 0.44
CA GLN A 107 -3.68 -7.60 0.66
C GLN A 107 -3.01 -8.42 1.77
N HIS A 108 -1.93 -9.09 1.41
CA HIS A 108 -1.19 -9.98 2.28
C HIS A 108 -0.21 -9.22 3.17
N ALA A 109 -0.19 -9.58 4.44
CA ALA A 109 0.76 -9.10 5.44
C ALA A 109 1.75 -10.22 5.78
N ARG A 110 2.93 -9.86 6.30
CA ARG A 110 3.95 -10.86 6.67
C ARG A 110 3.47 -11.82 7.76
N ASN A 111 2.53 -11.36 8.59
CA ASN A 111 1.73 -12.22 9.45
C ASN A 111 0.36 -12.43 8.79
N ALA A 112 0.07 -13.65 8.35
CA ALA A 112 -1.17 -13.96 7.64
C ALA A 112 -2.45 -13.65 8.45
N GLU A 113 -2.37 -13.65 9.79
CA GLU A 113 -3.46 -13.24 10.69
C GLU A 113 -3.80 -11.74 10.58
N ARG A 114 -2.96 -10.97 9.89
CA ARG A 114 -3.13 -9.53 9.63
C ARG A 114 -3.50 -9.21 8.19
N ASN A 115 -3.74 -10.22 7.35
CA ASN A 115 -4.23 -9.98 5.99
C ASN A 115 -5.52 -9.16 6.02
N VAL A 116 -5.70 -8.31 5.02
CA VAL A 116 -6.90 -7.48 4.87
C VAL A 116 -7.54 -7.71 3.52
N ASP A 117 -8.87 -7.76 3.49
CA ASP A 117 -9.63 -7.88 2.24
C ASP A 117 -10.14 -6.51 1.81
N ILE A 118 -9.67 -6.05 0.65
CA ILE A 118 -10.05 -4.77 0.04
C ILE A 118 -11.25 -5.00 -0.87
N GLY A 119 -12.32 -4.23 -0.70
CA GLY A 119 -13.54 -4.30 -1.51
C GLY A 119 -14.77 -4.85 -0.76
N GLY A 120 -15.91 -4.88 -1.45
CA GLY A 120 -17.18 -5.37 -0.92
C GLY A 120 -17.70 -4.57 0.29
N ARG A 121 -18.04 -5.29 1.38
CA ARG A 121 -18.54 -4.70 2.64
C ARG A 121 -17.44 -4.43 3.67
N ASN A 122 -16.18 -4.60 3.27
CA ASN A 122 -15.04 -4.47 4.16
C ASN A 122 -14.67 -2.99 4.33
N LEU A 123 -14.16 -2.65 5.52
CA LEU A 123 -13.57 -1.35 5.83
C LEU A 123 -12.22 -1.59 6.51
N VAL A 124 -11.16 -1.14 5.84
CA VAL A 124 -9.78 -1.18 6.31
C VAL A 124 -9.36 0.23 6.69
N LEU A 125 -8.77 0.37 7.86
CA LEU A 125 -8.34 1.66 8.40
C LEU A 125 -6.81 1.71 8.38
N ALA A 126 -6.28 2.75 7.75
CA ALA A 126 -4.86 3.05 7.68
C ALA A 126 -4.59 4.42 8.34
N PRO A 127 -3.36 4.67 8.82
CA PRO A 127 -2.96 5.99 9.31
C PRO A 127 -2.98 7.07 8.22
N VAL A 128 -2.75 8.30 8.66
CA VAL A 128 -2.50 9.47 7.81
C VAL A 128 -1.38 9.20 6.79
N TYR A 129 -1.39 9.92 5.66
CA TYR A 129 -0.38 9.82 4.60
C TYR A 129 0.05 11.22 4.12
N GLY A 130 1.36 11.49 4.08
CA GLY A 130 1.97 12.68 3.49
C GLY A 130 2.36 13.88 4.38
N PRO A 131 1.98 14.03 5.68
CA PRO A 131 2.33 15.23 6.43
C PRO A 131 3.85 15.44 6.57
N PRO A 132 4.40 16.60 6.17
CA PRO A 132 5.81 16.92 6.40
C PRO A 132 6.10 17.46 7.80
N PHE A 133 5.04 17.77 8.56
CA PHE A 133 5.15 18.29 9.92
C PHE A 133 4.47 17.35 10.91
N VAL A 134 5.06 17.25 12.09
CA VAL A 134 4.48 16.60 13.27
C VAL A 134 4.17 17.64 14.33
N ARG A 135 3.33 17.24 15.29
CA ARG A 135 3.05 18.04 16.47
C ARG A 135 3.08 17.18 17.73
N ASP A 136 3.90 17.57 18.69
CA ASP A 136 3.96 17.00 20.03
C ASP A 136 3.78 18.10 21.09
N MET A 137 3.72 17.69 22.37
CA MET A 137 3.49 18.60 23.48
C MET A 137 4.75 19.41 23.86
N GLU A 138 5.95 18.83 23.73
CA GLU A 138 7.19 19.51 24.08
C GLU A 138 7.72 20.45 22.98
N GLY A 139 7.69 20.00 21.72
CA GLY A 139 8.30 20.67 20.57
C GLY A 139 7.33 21.40 19.64
N GLY A 140 6.02 21.29 19.87
CA GLY A 140 5.00 21.96 19.06
C GLY A 140 5.03 21.49 17.60
N ARG A 141 4.77 22.38 16.63
CA ARG A 141 4.80 22.03 15.20
C ARG A 141 6.22 22.12 14.66
N ARG A 142 6.76 21.00 14.17
CA ARG A 142 8.11 20.88 13.60
C ARG A 142 8.13 19.93 12.41
N TYR A 143 9.20 19.95 11.62
CA TYR A 143 9.38 18.95 10.57
C TYR A 143 9.49 17.55 11.17
N ALA A 144 8.95 16.56 10.45
CA ALA A 144 9.04 15.17 10.87
C ALA A 144 10.44 14.61 10.64
N THR A 145 10.82 13.65 11.47
CA THR A 145 12.06 12.88 11.41
C THR A 145 11.76 11.40 11.14
N LEU A 146 12.79 10.61 10.84
CA LEU A 146 12.65 9.15 10.73
C LEU A 146 12.21 8.53 12.07
N GLU A 147 12.57 9.12 13.21
CA GLU A 147 12.10 8.61 14.50
C GLU A 147 10.60 8.88 14.69
N ASP A 148 10.09 10.03 14.26
CA ASP A 148 8.64 10.28 14.25
C ASP A 148 7.91 9.26 13.38
N PHE A 149 8.46 8.94 12.20
CA PHE A 149 7.91 7.91 11.32
C PHE A 149 7.83 6.56 12.02
N ARG A 150 8.93 6.12 12.64
CA ARG A 150 8.99 4.86 13.40
C ARG A 150 7.99 4.86 14.56
N ASN A 151 7.83 5.99 15.26
CA ASN A 151 6.87 6.13 16.34
C ASN A 151 5.43 5.99 15.84
N PHE A 152 5.07 6.60 14.71
CA PHE A 152 3.75 6.41 14.10
C PHE A 152 3.52 4.96 13.62
N VAL A 153 4.54 4.28 13.09
CA VAL A 153 4.44 2.85 12.76
C VAL A 153 4.18 2.01 14.01
N LYS A 154 4.93 2.23 15.09
CA LYS A 154 4.73 1.54 16.38
C LYS A 154 3.34 1.81 16.96
N LEU A 155 2.89 3.07 16.97
CA LEU A 155 1.55 3.44 17.43
C LEU A 155 0.45 2.81 16.57
N GLY A 156 0.64 2.79 15.25
CA GLY A 156 -0.25 2.13 14.30
C GLY A 156 -0.33 0.62 14.54
N TYR A 157 0.81 -0.02 14.82
CA TYR A 157 0.88 -1.44 15.18
C TYR A 157 0.15 -1.74 16.50
N MET A 158 0.38 -0.92 17.54
CA MET A 158 -0.26 -1.05 18.86
C MET A 158 -1.76 -0.79 18.84
N SER A 159 -2.26 0.02 17.90
CA SER A 159 -3.67 0.32 17.80
C SER A 159 -4.48 -0.91 17.41
N LYS A 160 -5.48 -1.24 18.23
CA LYS A 160 -6.42 -2.34 17.96
C LYS A 160 -7.22 -2.14 16.67
N TRP A 161 -7.48 -0.89 16.28
CA TRP A 161 -8.45 -0.53 15.23
C TRP A 161 -7.81 -0.04 13.93
N LEU A 162 -6.48 0.09 13.89
CA LEU A 162 -5.77 0.31 12.63
C LEU A 162 -5.39 -1.04 12.05
N HIS A 163 -5.90 -1.34 10.86
CA HIS A 163 -5.77 -2.66 10.24
C HIS A 163 -4.57 -2.72 9.30
N HIS A 164 -4.06 -1.55 8.88
CA HIS A 164 -2.99 -1.39 7.94
C HIS A 164 -1.92 -0.46 8.54
N SER A 165 -0.64 -0.70 8.25
CA SER A 165 0.47 0.07 8.82
C SER A 165 0.62 1.47 8.21
N GLY A 166 0.11 1.67 7.00
CA GLY A 166 0.17 2.93 6.25
C GLY A 166 1.26 2.92 5.18
N GLY A 167 1.60 4.11 4.69
CA GLY A 167 2.75 4.38 3.82
C GLY A 167 3.54 5.55 4.37
N THR A 168 3.47 6.72 3.74
CA THR A 168 4.15 7.93 4.24
C THR A 168 3.44 8.51 5.47
N VAL A 169 3.49 7.85 6.63
CA VAL A 169 2.79 8.28 7.86
C VAL A 169 3.24 9.67 8.36
N CYS A 170 4.45 10.06 7.99
CA CYS A 170 4.93 11.44 7.91
C CYS A 170 6.13 11.48 6.94
N GLU A 171 6.56 12.66 6.51
CA GLU A 171 7.71 12.81 5.61
C GLU A 171 9.02 13.01 6.42
N PRO A 172 9.93 12.03 6.53
CA PRO A 172 11.17 12.16 7.30
C PRO A 172 12.15 13.11 6.60
N THR A 173 12.40 14.27 7.21
CA THR A 173 13.22 15.34 6.62
C THR A 173 14.71 15.28 6.97
N ASP A 174 15.08 14.42 7.92
CA ASP A 174 16.44 14.15 8.39
C ASP A 174 17.17 13.05 7.59
N VAL A 175 16.51 12.45 6.61
CA VAL A 175 17.08 11.46 5.67
C VAL A 175 17.11 12.05 4.25
N PRO A 176 18.20 11.83 3.46
CA PRO A 176 18.25 12.27 2.07
C PRO A 176 17.03 11.83 1.26
N VAL A 177 16.46 12.74 0.46
CA VAL A 177 15.22 12.54 -0.32
C VAL A 177 15.28 11.30 -1.21
N ASN A 178 16.44 11.03 -1.78
CA ASN A 178 16.65 9.89 -2.68
C ASN A 178 16.84 8.54 -1.97
N LYS A 179 16.80 8.50 -0.63
CA LYS A 179 17.02 7.27 0.17
C LYS A 179 15.89 6.97 1.15
N ARG A 180 15.14 7.98 1.59
CA ARG A 180 14.18 7.84 2.68
C ARG A 180 13.09 6.78 2.47
N HIS A 181 12.74 6.45 1.22
CA HIS A 181 11.77 5.39 0.95
C HIS A 181 12.24 4.03 1.47
N LEU A 182 13.54 3.75 1.42
CA LEU A 182 14.14 2.51 1.94
C LEU A 182 13.95 2.41 3.46
N ASP A 183 14.26 3.49 4.18
CA ASP A 183 14.10 3.55 5.64
C ASP A 183 12.63 3.46 6.07
N MET A 184 11.74 4.11 5.32
CA MET A 184 10.29 4.08 5.57
C MET A 184 9.71 2.67 5.37
N LEU A 185 10.05 2.00 4.26
CA LEU A 185 9.65 0.62 4.00
C LEU A 185 10.19 -0.32 5.07
N LEU A 186 11.48 -0.21 5.41
CA LEU A 186 12.11 -1.03 6.43
C LEU A 186 11.40 -0.87 7.78
N ALA A 187 11.01 0.36 8.16
CA ALA A 187 10.26 0.61 9.38
C ALA A 187 8.90 -0.11 9.38
N HIS A 188 8.13 -0.06 8.30
CA HIS A 188 6.88 -0.85 8.19
C HIS A 188 7.11 -2.35 8.32
N MET A 189 8.12 -2.88 7.61
CA MET A 189 8.39 -4.32 7.56
C MET A 189 8.91 -4.88 8.90
N THR A 190 9.66 -4.08 9.66
CA THR A 190 10.35 -4.53 10.89
C THR A 190 9.64 -4.14 12.17
N LEU A 191 8.91 -3.02 12.21
CA LEU A 191 8.23 -2.51 13.41
C LEU A 191 6.74 -2.85 13.47
N SER A 192 6.18 -3.37 12.38
CA SER A 192 4.79 -3.82 12.28
C SER A 192 4.72 -5.17 11.57
N ASP A 193 3.65 -5.93 11.79
CA ASP A 193 3.31 -7.13 11.04
C ASP A 193 2.01 -6.98 10.23
N LYS A 194 1.44 -5.75 10.21
CA LYS A 194 0.28 -5.35 9.41
C LYS A 194 0.69 -5.09 7.95
N PRO A 195 -0.24 -5.12 6.99
CA PRO A 195 0.05 -4.76 5.60
C PRO A 195 0.50 -3.31 5.48
N TYR A 196 1.25 -2.95 4.43
CA TYR A 196 1.87 -1.64 4.25
C TYR A 196 1.76 -1.15 2.79
N MET A 197 2.08 0.13 2.58
CA MET A 197 2.10 0.77 1.26
C MET A 197 3.52 0.95 0.72
N GLY A 198 3.65 0.96 -0.61
CA GLY A 198 4.90 1.19 -1.34
C GLY A 198 5.20 2.66 -1.55
N SER A 199 6.44 2.94 -1.99
CA SER A 199 6.81 4.29 -2.43
C SER A 199 6.33 4.57 -3.85
N VAL A 200 5.86 5.80 -4.08
CA VAL A 200 5.35 6.29 -5.39
C VAL A 200 6.11 7.50 -5.92
N THR A 201 7.16 7.91 -5.21
CA THR A 201 7.77 9.24 -5.43
C THR A 201 8.67 9.31 -6.66
N GLU A 202 9.09 8.17 -7.20
CA GLU A 202 9.87 8.03 -8.44
C GLU A 202 9.84 6.53 -8.87
N PRO A 203 9.91 6.19 -10.18
CA PRO A 203 9.82 4.80 -10.66
C PRO A 203 10.78 3.80 -9.99
N SER A 204 12.07 4.13 -9.85
CA SER A 204 13.04 3.23 -9.21
C SER A 204 12.71 2.96 -7.74
N ARG A 205 12.00 3.88 -7.06
CA ARG A 205 11.56 3.68 -5.67
C ARG A 205 10.37 2.73 -5.58
N ALA A 206 9.52 2.69 -6.61
CA ALA A 206 8.48 1.67 -6.73
C ALA A 206 9.12 0.28 -6.97
N GLU A 207 10.14 0.21 -7.82
CA GLU A 207 10.95 -1.00 -8.05
C GLU A 207 11.64 -1.48 -6.77
N ASP A 208 12.27 -0.57 -6.02
CA ASP A 208 12.86 -0.85 -4.71
C ASP A 208 11.80 -1.39 -3.73
N SER A 209 10.59 -0.82 -3.74
CA SER A 209 9.47 -1.28 -2.89
C SER A 209 9.06 -2.73 -3.23
N VAL A 210 9.02 -3.07 -4.52
CA VAL A 210 8.78 -4.44 -4.99
C VAL A 210 9.93 -5.35 -4.58
N ALA A 211 11.18 -4.95 -4.78
CA ALA A 211 12.37 -5.74 -4.44
C ALA A 211 12.45 -6.04 -2.94
N MET A 212 12.22 -5.04 -2.08
CA MET A 212 12.16 -5.24 -0.63
C MET A 212 11.00 -6.16 -0.23
N SER A 213 9.85 -6.05 -0.90
CA SER A 213 8.72 -6.97 -0.66
C SER A 213 9.04 -8.40 -1.10
N LYS A 214 9.79 -8.60 -2.20
CA LYS A 214 10.26 -9.93 -2.64
C LYS A 214 11.24 -10.54 -1.65
N ILE A 215 12.08 -9.74 -0.99
CA ILE A 215 12.94 -10.21 0.11
C ILE A 215 12.09 -10.69 1.30
N LEU A 216 11.01 -9.97 1.64
CA LEU A 216 10.17 -10.27 2.80
C LEU A 216 9.24 -11.47 2.57
N PHE A 217 8.61 -11.57 1.41
CA PHE A 217 7.55 -12.53 1.11
C PHE A 217 7.98 -13.68 0.18
N GLY A 218 9.10 -13.53 -0.54
CA GLY A 218 9.52 -14.43 -1.61
C GLY A 218 9.02 -13.97 -2.99
N ASP A 219 9.86 -14.16 -4.00
CA ASP A 219 9.66 -13.67 -5.37
C ASP A 219 8.33 -14.14 -5.99
N ASP A 220 8.16 -15.47 -6.09
CA ASP A 220 6.96 -16.11 -6.65
C ASP A 220 5.65 -15.69 -5.94
N PHE A 221 5.75 -15.37 -4.65
CA PHE A 221 4.58 -14.97 -3.87
C PHE A 221 4.13 -13.56 -4.24
N VAL A 222 5.07 -12.61 -4.34
CA VAL A 222 4.78 -11.21 -4.72
C VAL A 222 4.22 -11.11 -6.12
N ASP A 223 4.72 -11.91 -7.07
CA ASP A 223 4.24 -11.89 -8.46
C ASP A 223 2.80 -12.40 -8.62
N ARG A 224 2.25 -13.11 -7.61
CA ARG A 224 0.92 -13.72 -7.65
C ARG A 224 -0.07 -13.16 -6.63
N ASN A 225 0.40 -12.34 -5.69
CA ASN A 225 -0.41 -11.85 -4.57
C ASN A 225 -0.13 -10.38 -4.30
N THR A 226 -1.16 -9.63 -3.96
CA THR A 226 -1.00 -8.23 -3.55
C THR A 226 -0.42 -8.16 -2.14
N VAL A 227 0.86 -7.85 -1.99
CA VAL A 227 1.50 -7.65 -0.66
C VAL A 227 1.60 -6.17 -0.26
N MET A 228 1.38 -5.29 -1.23
CA MET A 228 1.62 -3.86 -1.13
C MET A 228 0.61 -3.12 -2.01
N THR A 229 0.11 -2.00 -1.51
CA THR A 229 -0.67 -1.03 -2.29
C THR A 229 0.09 0.28 -2.36
N SER A 230 -0.21 1.11 -3.35
CA SER A 230 0.44 2.42 -3.52
C SER A 230 -0.63 3.42 -3.94
N LEU A 231 -0.59 4.63 -3.38
CA LEU A 231 -1.54 5.74 -3.63
C LEU A 231 -0.85 6.89 -4.34
#